data_AF-A0A2T0SDS2-F1
#
_entry.id   AF-A0A2T0SDS2-F1
#
_cell.length_a   1.000
_cell.length_b   1.000
_cell.length_c   1.000
_cell.angle_alpha   90.00
_cell.angle_beta   90.00
_cell.angle_gamma   90.00
#
_symmetry.space_group_name_H-M   'P 1'
#
loop_
_entity.id
_entity.type
_entity.pdbx_description
1 polymer ?
#
loop_
_entity_poly.entity_id
_entity_poly.type
_entity_poly.pdbx_seq_one_letter_code
_entity_poly.pdbx_strand_id
1 'polypeptide(L)'
;MTATVLDRAGHHTATAGDDAELCVAVLGSELTAYLAGADSVAQFESWFAGPARPDSPARRRLAAAAELITVFETANRTSLAAAWLREVDPAGYVPARVLRLSEGNDACVKALLETAAAWSATA
;
A
#
# COMPACT_ATOMS: atom_id res chain seq x y z
N MET A 1 41.05 20.92 2.70
CA MET A 1 40.46 19.74 2.02
C MET A 1 39.96 18.77 3.08
N THR A 2 38.66 18.73 3.31
CA THR A 2 37.88 17.50 3.53
C THR A 2 36.41 17.91 3.52
N ALA A 3 35.65 17.21 2.67
CA ALA A 3 34.35 17.61 2.19
C ALA A 3 33.28 17.56 3.29
N THR A 4 32.49 18.62 3.35
CA THR A 4 31.15 18.63 3.91
C THR A 4 30.33 17.55 3.19
N VAL A 5 30.05 16.45 3.87
CA VAL A 5 29.02 15.49 3.45
C VAL A 5 27.69 16.22 3.60
N LEU A 6 27.24 16.81 2.48
CA LEU A 6 25.90 17.37 2.34
C LEU A 6 24.88 16.28 2.63
N ASP A 7 24.26 16.40 3.79
CA ASP A 7 22.81 16.43 3.97
C ASP A 7 22.04 15.95 2.74
N ARG A 8 21.74 14.65 2.67
CA ARG A 8 20.76 14.11 1.74
C ARG A 8 19.38 14.26 2.37
N ALA A 9 19.00 15.50 2.66
CA ALA A 9 17.63 15.89 2.91
C ALA A 9 16.87 15.74 1.59
N GLY A 10 16.06 14.70 1.54
CA GLY A 10 15.11 14.42 0.47
C GLY A 10 14.09 13.42 0.96
N HIS A 11 13.52 13.63 2.16
CA HIS A 11 12.26 13.02 2.55
C HIS A 11 11.18 13.61 1.62
N HIS A 12 11.10 13.11 0.39
CA HIS A 12 9.90 13.28 -0.41
C HIS A 12 8.86 12.44 0.32
N THR A 13 8.03 13.07 1.14
CA THR A 13 6.84 12.41 1.66
C THR A 13 6.04 11.98 0.44
N ALA A 14 5.98 10.67 0.19
CA ALA A 14 5.25 10.13 -0.94
C ALA A 14 3.85 10.75 -0.95
N THR A 15 3.46 11.28 -2.10
CA THR A 15 2.10 11.77 -2.27
C THR A 15 1.18 10.58 -2.47
N ALA A 16 -0.11 10.79 -2.25
CA ALA A 16 -1.10 9.77 -2.55
C ALA A 16 -1.09 9.33 -4.04
N GLY A 17 -0.57 10.18 -4.94
CA GLY A 17 -0.35 9.83 -6.34
C GLY A 17 0.81 8.85 -6.50
N ASP A 18 1.93 9.10 -5.81
CA ASP A 18 3.10 8.22 -5.84
C ASP A 18 2.77 6.84 -5.25
N ASP A 19 2.05 6.81 -4.12
CA ASP A 19 1.58 5.56 -3.50
C ASP A 19 0.62 4.80 -4.44
N ALA A 20 -0.28 5.52 -5.10
CA ALA A 20 -1.21 4.94 -6.07
C ALA A 20 -0.48 4.35 -7.28
N GLU A 21 0.50 5.05 -7.84
CA GLU A 21 1.29 4.58 -8.98
C GLU A 21 2.07 3.30 -8.61
N LEU A 22 2.75 3.30 -7.47
CA LEU A 22 3.46 2.12 -6.96
C LEU A 22 2.50 0.93 -6.77
N CYS A 23 1.36 1.17 -6.11
CA CYS A 23 0.37 0.13 -5.88
C CYS A 23 -0.19 -0.43 -7.19
N VAL A 24 -0.54 0.42 -8.17
CA VAL A 24 -1.03 -0.03 -9.48
C VAL A 24 0.03 -0.89 -10.19
N ALA A 25 1.29 -0.48 -10.16
CA ALA A 25 2.38 -1.21 -10.82
C ALA A 25 2.58 -2.62 -10.24
N VAL A 26 2.43 -2.80 -8.93
CA VAL A 26 2.71 -4.07 -8.24
C VAL A 26 1.45 -4.93 -8.04
N LEU A 27 0.32 -4.31 -7.71
CA LEU A 27 -0.91 -5.00 -7.31
C LEU A 27 -1.95 -5.09 -8.43
N GLY A 28 -1.82 -4.24 -9.44
CA GLY A 28 -2.81 -4.02 -10.50
C GLY A 28 -3.93 -3.07 -10.09
N SER A 29 -4.54 -2.40 -11.08
CA SER A 29 -5.53 -1.33 -10.86
C SER A 29 -6.75 -1.75 -10.06
N GLU A 30 -7.26 -2.97 -10.26
CA GLU A 30 -8.46 -3.45 -9.56
C GLU A 30 -8.23 -3.60 -8.05
N LEU A 31 -7.12 -4.22 -7.65
CA LEU A 31 -6.80 -4.40 -6.23
C LEU A 31 -6.44 -3.06 -5.59
N THR A 32 -5.69 -2.19 -6.28
CA THR A 32 -5.39 -0.86 -5.76
C THR A 32 -6.65 -0.02 -5.54
N ALA A 33 -7.58 0.00 -6.50
CA ALA A 33 -8.86 0.69 -6.35
C ALA A 33 -9.68 0.12 -5.18
N TYR A 34 -9.73 -1.21 -5.05
CA TYR A 34 -10.37 -1.87 -3.93
C TYR A 34 -9.76 -1.48 -2.58
N LEU A 35 -8.43 -1.50 -2.47
CA LEU A 35 -7.72 -1.14 -1.24
C LEU A 35 -7.93 0.32 -0.88
N ALA A 36 -7.89 1.23 -1.86
CA ALA A 36 -8.10 2.65 -1.63
C ALA A 36 -9.53 2.97 -1.13
N GLY A 37 -10.46 2.03 -1.28
CA GLY A 37 -11.86 2.20 -0.85
C GLY A 37 -12.78 2.67 -1.98
N ALA A 38 -12.31 2.70 -3.23
CA ALA A 38 -13.16 3.02 -4.36
C ALA A 38 -14.18 1.90 -4.62
N ASP A 39 -15.33 2.26 -5.15
CA ASP A 39 -16.39 1.35 -5.60
C ASP A 39 -16.15 0.85 -7.02
N SER A 40 -15.26 1.51 -7.78
CA SER A 40 -14.85 1.10 -9.12
C SER A 40 -13.46 1.62 -9.47
N VAL A 41 -12.81 0.99 -10.46
CA VAL A 41 -11.53 1.47 -11.02
C VAL A 41 -11.69 2.86 -11.64
N ALA A 42 -12.80 3.13 -12.33
CA ALA A 42 -13.06 4.45 -12.92
C ALA A 42 -13.17 5.57 -11.87
N GLN A 43 -13.80 5.28 -10.71
CA GLN A 43 -13.82 6.23 -9.60
C GLN A 43 -12.41 6.49 -9.06
N PHE A 44 -11.62 5.43 -8.87
CA PHE A 44 -10.23 5.54 -8.43
C PHE A 44 -9.38 6.39 -9.41
N GLU A 45 -9.45 6.11 -10.70
CA GLU A 45 -8.72 6.87 -11.75
C GLU A 45 -9.14 8.35 -11.77
N SER A 46 -10.43 8.64 -11.54
CA SER A 46 -10.93 10.01 -11.52
C SER A 46 -10.29 10.90 -10.44
N TRP A 47 -9.79 10.30 -9.35
CA TRP A 47 -9.09 11.02 -8.26
C TRP A 47 -7.72 11.57 -8.65
N PHE A 48 -7.15 11.06 -9.75
CA PHE A 48 -5.83 11.46 -10.22
C PHE A 48 -5.86 12.13 -11.60
N ALA A 49 -6.94 11.93 -12.37
CA ALA A 49 -7.12 12.53 -13.69
C ALA A 49 -7.67 13.98 -13.67
N GLY A 50 -8.20 14.46 -12.54
CA GLY A 50 -8.93 15.73 -12.46
C GLY A 50 -8.68 16.54 -11.19
N PRO A 51 -9.56 17.51 -10.84
CA PRO A 51 -9.46 18.26 -9.58
C PRO A 51 -9.93 17.46 -8.35
N ALA A 52 -10.64 16.35 -8.57
CA ALA A 52 -10.98 15.41 -7.51
C ALA A 52 -9.69 14.88 -6.88
N ARG A 53 -9.70 14.65 -5.57
CA ARG A 53 -8.58 14.09 -4.82
C ARG A 53 -9.10 12.98 -3.91
N PRO A 54 -8.29 11.95 -3.65
CA PRO A 54 -8.66 10.95 -2.66
C PRO A 54 -8.83 11.60 -1.29
N ASP A 55 -9.81 11.15 -0.53
CA ASP A 55 -10.05 11.61 0.83
C ASP A 55 -8.95 11.13 1.81
N SER A 56 -9.02 11.54 3.08
CA SER A 56 -8.00 11.14 4.08
C SER A 56 -7.92 9.61 4.27
N PRO A 57 -9.03 8.87 4.42
CA PRO A 57 -9.00 7.40 4.45
C PRO A 57 -8.34 6.76 3.22
N ALA A 58 -8.70 7.16 2.00
CA ALA A 58 -8.12 6.60 0.78
C ALA A 58 -6.60 6.80 0.72
N ARG A 59 -6.12 8.00 1.08
CA ARG A 59 -4.68 8.29 1.16
C ARG A 59 -3.95 7.40 2.16
N ARG A 60 -4.50 7.21 3.36
CA ARG A 60 -3.90 6.33 4.38
C ARG A 60 -3.86 4.87 3.94
N ARG A 61 -4.92 4.37 3.30
CA ARG A 61 -4.95 3.00 2.77
C ARG A 61 -3.91 2.80 1.66
N LEU A 62 -3.73 3.79 0.78
CA LEU A 62 -2.71 3.75 -0.27
C LEU A 62 -1.30 3.75 0.31
N ALA A 63 -1.01 4.63 1.26
CA ALA A 63 0.27 4.65 1.96
C ALA A 63 0.57 3.30 2.65
N ALA A 64 -0.42 2.74 3.36
CA ALA A 64 -0.28 1.43 3.99
C ALA A 64 -0.06 0.28 2.98
N ALA A 65 -0.70 0.35 1.80
CA ALA A 65 -0.47 -0.62 0.73
C ALA A 65 0.95 -0.49 0.14
N ALA A 66 1.47 0.74 -0.02
CA ALA A 66 2.84 1.01 -0.44
C ALA A 66 3.87 0.49 0.60
N GLU A 67 3.61 0.70 1.89
CA GLU A 67 4.44 0.13 2.96
C GLU A 67 4.43 -1.40 2.94
N LEU A 68 3.27 -2.04 2.72
CA LEU A 68 3.19 -3.48 2.55
C LEU A 68 4.03 -3.97 1.36
N ILE A 69 3.96 -3.29 0.20
CA ILE A 69 4.80 -3.61 -0.95
C ILE A 69 6.28 -3.57 -0.58
N THR A 70 6.71 -2.56 0.18
CA THR A 70 8.10 -2.41 0.63
C THR A 70 8.56 -3.59 1.50
N VAL A 71 7.67 -4.15 2.34
CA VAL A 71 7.95 -5.36 3.13
C VAL A 71 8.27 -6.54 2.21
N PHE A 72 7.45 -6.78 1.19
CA PHE A 72 7.68 -7.85 0.22
C PHE A 72 8.91 -7.59 -0.65
N GLU A 73 9.17 -6.34 -1.02
CA GLU A 73 10.35 -5.95 -1.79
C GLU A 73 11.64 -6.24 -1.01
N THR A 74 11.68 -5.89 0.28
CA THR A 74 12.83 -6.17 1.15
C THR A 74 13.13 -7.67 1.26
N ALA A 75 12.10 -8.52 1.10
CA ALA A 75 12.22 -9.97 1.06
C ALA A 75 12.48 -10.55 -0.35
N ASN A 76 12.66 -9.71 -1.38
CA ASN A 76 12.74 -10.08 -2.79
C ASN A 76 11.52 -10.89 -3.28
N ARG A 77 10.32 -10.56 -2.78
CA ARG A 77 9.06 -11.28 -2.99
C ARG A 77 7.93 -10.38 -3.47
N THR A 78 8.25 -9.24 -4.11
CA THR A 78 7.26 -8.26 -4.60
C THR A 78 6.15 -8.90 -5.42
N SER A 79 6.45 -9.93 -6.23
CA SER A 79 5.47 -10.65 -7.05
C SER A 79 4.40 -11.41 -6.25
N LEU A 80 4.65 -11.69 -4.96
CA LEU A 80 3.72 -12.39 -4.08
C LEU A 80 2.79 -11.44 -3.31
N ALA A 81 3.10 -10.13 -3.26
CA ALA A 81 2.33 -9.16 -2.48
C ALA A 81 0.84 -9.15 -2.88
N ALA A 82 0.56 -9.16 -4.18
CA ALA A 82 -0.80 -9.14 -4.70
C ALA A 82 -1.57 -10.45 -4.43
N ALA A 83 -0.87 -11.60 -4.40
CA ALA A 83 -1.46 -12.89 -4.07
C ALA A 83 -1.78 -12.97 -2.58
N TRP A 84 -0.82 -12.60 -1.72
CA TRP A 84 -0.99 -12.59 -0.27
C TRP A 84 -2.13 -11.68 0.17
N LEU A 85 -2.25 -10.48 -0.41
CA LEU A 85 -3.35 -9.55 -0.10
C LEU A 85 -4.75 -10.14 -0.36
N ARG A 86 -4.86 -11.09 -1.31
CA ARG A 86 -6.10 -11.77 -1.69
C ARG A 86 -6.27 -13.13 -0.99
N GLU A 87 -5.26 -13.59 -0.28
CA GLU A 87 -5.29 -14.87 0.42
C GLU A 87 -6.39 -14.88 1.48
N VAL A 88 -7.10 -16.00 1.57
CA VAL A 88 -8.17 -16.22 2.55
C VAL A 88 -7.70 -17.30 3.50
N ASP A 89 -7.54 -16.95 4.78
CA ASP A 89 -7.18 -17.95 5.79
C ASP A 89 -8.41 -18.81 6.19
N PRO A 90 -8.22 -19.90 6.94
CA PRO A 90 -9.33 -20.74 7.40
C PRO A 90 -10.35 -20.05 8.31
N ALA A 91 -9.98 -18.91 8.94
CA ALA A 91 -10.88 -18.10 9.74
C ALA A 91 -11.65 -17.05 8.90
N GLY A 92 -11.41 -17.00 7.58
CA GLY A 92 -12.02 -16.05 6.66
C GLY A 92 -11.35 -14.67 6.68
N TYR A 93 -10.16 -14.55 7.25
CA TYR A 93 -9.35 -13.33 7.20
C TYR A 93 -8.80 -13.13 5.79
N VAL A 94 -8.95 -11.90 5.29
CA VAL A 94 -8.42 -11.46 3.99
C VAL A 94 -7.70 -10.14 4.19
N PRO A 95 -6.36 -10.05 4.00
CA PRO A 95 -5.59 -8.84 4.31
C PRO A 95 -6.14 -7.59 3.60
N ALA A 96 -6.47 -7.71 2.31
CA ALA A 96 -7.02 -6.59 1.54
C ALA A 96 -8.35 -6.08 2.12
N ARG A 97 -9.21 -6.99 2.59
CA ARG A 97 -10.50 -6.62 3.21
C ARG A 97 -10.27 -5.88 4.53
N VAL A 98 -9.32 -6.34 5.34
CA VAL A 98 -8.97 -5.69 6.61
C VAL A 98 -8.43 -4.28 6.37
N LEU A 99 -7.53 -4.12 5.40
CA LEU A 99 -7.01 -2.79 5.05
C LEU A 99 -8.14 -1.85 4.57
N ARG A 100 -9.04 -2.34 3.70
CA ARG A 100 -10.19 -1.55 3.23
C ARG A 100 -11.10 -1.11 4.40
N LEU A 101 -11.53 -2.06 5.23
CA LEU A 101 -12.52 -1.80 6.30
C LEU A 101 -11.96 -1.04 7.50
N SER A 102 -10.66 -1.13 7.76
CA SER A 102 -10.01 -0.39 8.87
C SER A 102 -9.79 1.09 8.57
N GLU A 103 -10.06 1.55 7.35
CA GLU A 103 -9.81 2.93 6.92
C GLU A 103 -8.36 3.41 7.05
N GLY A 104 -7.42 2.47 7.01
CA GLY A 104 -6.01 2.76 7.27
C GLY A 104 -5.74 3.14 8.74
N ASN A 105 -6.49 2.56 9.68
CA ASN A 105 -6.23 2.72 11.11
C ASN A 105 -4.85 2.18 11.47
N ASP A 106 -4.05 3.00 12.16
CA ASP A 106 -2.65 2.71 12.49
C ASP A 106 -2.43 1.36 13.19
N ALA A 107 -3.33 0.96 14.10
CA ALA A 107 -3.19 -0.32 14.79
C ALA A 107 -3.43 -1.51 13.84
N CYS A 108 -4.42 -1.40 12.96
CA CYS A 108 -4.67 -2.40 11.93
C CYS A 108 -3.55 -2.46 10.89
N VAL A 109 -3.05 -1.31 10.45
CA VAL A 109 -1.92 -1.20 9.50
C VAL A 109 -0.68 -1.83 10.11
N LYS A 110 -0.35 -1.49 11.36
CA LYS A 110 0.78 -2.10 12.07
C LYS A 110 0.66 -3.62 12.15
N ALA A 111 -0.50 -4.14 12.56
CA ALA A 111 -0.72 -5.58 12.64
C ALA A 111 -0.61 -6.27 11.25
N LEU A 112 -1.10 -5.62 10.19
CA LEU A 112 -0.97 -6.10 8.81
C LEU A 112 0.51 -6.15 8.37
N LEU A 113 1.28 -5.11 8.65
CA LEU A 113 2.71 -5.04 8.32
C LEU A 113 3.51 -6.13 9.05
N GLU A 114 3.24 -6.34 10.35
CA GLU A 114 3.86 -7.40 11.14
C GLU A 114 3.51 -8.79 10.59
N THR A 115 2.26 -9.00 10.20
CA THR A 115 1.80 -10.26 9.59
C THR A 115 2.47 -10.51 8.23
N ALA A 116 2.55 -9.47 7.39
CA ALA A 116 3.24 -9.53 6.09
C ALA A 116 4.73 -9.85 6.27
N ALA A 117 5.40 -9.20 7.22
CA ALA A 117 6.81 -9.44 7.50
C ALA A 117 7.05 -10.89 7.94
N ALA A 118 6.24 -11.40 8.87
CA ALA A 118 6.32 -12.79 9.31
C ALA A 118 6.08 -13.79 8.17
N TRP A 119 5.07 -13.55 7.33
CA TRP A 119 4.77 -14.39 6.17
C TRP A 119 5.91 -14.37 5.14
N SER A 120 6.45 -13.18 4.84
CA SER A 120 7.52 -13.02 3.86
C SER A 120 8.83 -13.68 4.28
N ALA A 121 9.02 -13.93 5.58
CA ALA A 121 10.19 -14.65 6.10
C ALA A 121 10.05 -16.17 6.03
N THR A 122 8.83 -16.70 5.88
CA THR A 122 8.56 -18.16 5.92
C THR A 122 8.17 -18.78 4.59
N ALA A 123 7.64 -17.99 3.65
CA ALA A 123 7.19 -18.48 2.33
C ALA A 123 8.34 -18.95 1.42
#